data_AF-A0A0L7LKW6-F1
#
_entry.id   AF-A0A0L7LKW6-F1
#
_cell.length_a   1.000
_cell.length_b   1.000
_cell.length_c   1.000
_cell.angle_alpha   90.00
_cell.angle_beta   90.00
_cell.angle_gamma   90.00
#
_symmetry.space_group_name_H-M   'P 1'
#
loop_
_entity.id
_entity.type
_entity.pdbx_description
1 polymer ?
#
loop_
_entity_poly.entity_id
_entity_poly.type
_entity_poly.pdbx_seq_one_letter_code
_entity_poly.pdbx_strand_id
1 'polypeptide(L)'
;EGLLVGIGNPLLDISAIVDEELLNKYGLKPDDAIMAEETHMPLYRELMDNSEGVTVRYQVNESHPTGTCAVLLTGTHRSLCANLAAAQNFTPDYLATEESRKSIEAAKYFYASGFFVAVSPDAIMQLAKHSHAKGLSFVMNLSAPFIALQIAAMPKLSDKRQRAVVITQGCQPVILVENGEVTLIPVTALTRDQIVDTNGAGDAFAGGFLAQMVLGSSYVTAVKCGIYTATHIIQASGCTVSGVSDFKS
;
A
#
# COMPACT_ATOMS: atom_id res chain seq x y z
N GLU A 1 -18.17 -4.21 -1.59
CA GLU A 1 -17.25 -3.12 -1.96
C GLU A 1 -17.02 -2.21 -0.76
N GLY A 2 -15.83 -1.60 -0.61
CA GLY A 2 -15.58 -0.58 0.43
C GLY A 2 -15.30 -1.09 1.84
N LEU A 3 -15.00 -2.37 2.04
CA LEU A 3 -14.76 -2.95 3.38
C LEU A 3 -13.47 -2.43 4.05
N LEU A 4 -12.48 -2.07 3.23
CA LEU A 4 -11.21 -1.45 3.61
C LEU A 4 -11.04 -0.14 2.81
N VAL A 5 -10.70 0.95 3.50
CA VAL A 5 -10.30 2.22 2.87
C VAL A 5 -8.82 2.46 3.14
N GLY A 6 -8.03 2.56 2.06
CA GLY A 6 -6.64 2.95 2.09
C GLY A 6 -6.45 4.42 1.70
N ILE A 7 -5.56 5.13 2.38
CA ILE A 7 -5.13 6.48 1.99
C ILE A 7 -3.60 6.56 1.91
N GLY A 8 -3.10 7.22 0.87
CA GLY A 8 -1.69 7.21 0.53
C GLY A 8 -1.33 8.18 -0.59
N ASN A 9 -0.04 8.24 -0.91
CA ASN A 9 0.47 9.02 -2.03
C ASN A 9 0.50 8.13 -3.27
N PRO A 10 -0.39 8.29 -4.26
CA PRO A 10 -0.24 7.59 -5.52
C PRO A 10 0.99 8.14 -6.24
N LEU A 11 2.01 7.30 -6.38
CA LEU A 11 3.20 7.60 -7.18
C LEU A 11 3.19 6.67 -8.38
N LEU A 12 3.50 7.23 -9.55
CA LEU A 12 3.51 6.49 -10.80
C LEU A 12 4.73 5.55 -10.85
N ASP A 13 4.49 4.27 -10.56
CA ASP A 13 5.25 3.11 -11.04
C ASP A 13 4.22 2.17 -11.69
N ILE A 14 3.97 2.31 -13.00
CA ILE A 14 2.98 1.47 -13.71
C ILE A 14 3.70 0.37 -14.48
N SER A 15 3.61 -0.85 -13.95
CA SER A 15 3.96 -2.08 -14.64
C SER A 15 2.72 -2.98 -14.67
N ALA A 16 2.37 -3.50 -15.85
CA ALA A 16 1.23 -4.39 -16.03
C ALA A 16 1.57 -5.45 -17.08
N ILE A 17 1.05 -6.67 -16.88
CA ILE A 17 1.01 -7.68 -17.94
C ILE A 17 -0.20 -7.34 -18.81
N VAL A 18 0.04 -7.00 -20.08
CA VAL A 18 -0.99 -6.56 -21.03
C VAL A 18 -0.98 -7.46 -22.26
N ASP A 19 -2.12 -7.57 -22.94
CA ASP A 19 -2.20 -8.28 -24.21
C ASP A 19 -1.77 -7.40 -25.39
N GLU A 20 -1.58 -8.02 -26.56
CA GLU A 20 -1.26 -7.30 -27.79
C GLU A 20 -2.38 -6.34 -28.23
N GLU A 21 -3.63 -6.59 -27.83
CA GLU A 21 -4.76 -5.72 -28.17
C GLU A 21 -4.63 -4.35 -27.52
N LEU A 22 -4.26 -4.31 -26.24
CA LEU A 22 -4.01 -3.05 -25.53
C LEU A 22 -2.80 -2.31 -26.09
N LEU A 23 -1.73 -3.02 -26.47
CA LEU A 23 -0.56 -2.40 -27.11
C LEU A 23 -0.95 -1.75 -28.46
N ASN A 24 -1.68 -2.49 -29.30
CA ASN A 24 -2.15 -2.00 -30.60
C ASN A 24 -3.10 -0.81 -30.46
N LYS A 25 -4.00 -0.82 -29.46
CA LYS A 25 -4.93 0.29 -29.16
C LYS A 25 -4.20 1.61 -28.96
N TYR A 26 -3.00 1.58 -28.37
CA TYR A 26 -2.18 2.75 -28.09
C TYR A 26 -0.98 2.89 -29.03
N GLY A 27 -0.91 2.11 -30.12
CA GLY A 27 0.18 2.20 -31.10
C GLY A 27 1.55 1.81 -30.56
N LEU A 28 1.61 1.02 -29.49
CA LEU A 28 2.82 0.54 -28.84
C LEU A 28 3.24 -0.81 -29.43
N LYS A 29 4.55 -1.06 -29.54
CA LYS A 29 5.08 -2.38 -29.91
C LYS A 29 5.69 -3.07 -28.69
N PRO A 30 5.73 -4.42 -28.67
CA PRO A 30 6.57 -5.14 -27.73
C PRO A 30 8.02 -4.60 -27.77
N ASP A 31 8.61 -4.43 -26.60
CA ASP A 31 9.97 -3.89 -26.40
C ASP A 31 10.21 -2.44 -26.88
N ASP A 32 9.15 -1.65 -27.12
CA ASP A 32 9.28 -0.22 -27.43
C ASP A 32 9.77 0.59 -26.22
N ALA A 33 10.65 1.55 -26.49
CA ALA A 33 11.00 2.64 -25.58
C ALA A 33 10.66 3.97 -26.25
N ILE A 34 9.49 4.52 -25.91
CA ILE A 34 8.97 5.77 -26.48
C ILE A 34 8.73 6.81 -25.38
N MET A 35 8.58 8.06 -25.79
CA MET A 35 8.02 9.11 -24.92
C MET A 35 6.49 9.12 -25.07
N ALA A 36 5.77 9.24 -23.96
CA ALA A 36 4.31 9.30 -23.99
C ALA A 36 3.80 10.58 -24.68
N GLU A 37 2.80 10.45 -25.54
CA GLU A 37 2.08 11.54 -26.20
C GLU A 37 0.67 11.68 -25.58
N GLU A 38 -0.08 12.72 -25.95
CA GLU A 38 -1.45 12.94 -25.45
C GLU A 38 -2.37 11.72 -25.66
N THR A 39 -2.19 11.01 -26.78
CA THR A 39 -2.92 9.80 -27.14
C THR A 39 -2.64 8.61 -26.22
N HIS A 40 -1.48 8.60 -25.54
CA HIS A 40 -1.11 7.56 -24.56
C HIS A 40 -1.67 7.86 -23.16
N MET A 41 -2.15 9.07 -22.87
CA MET A 41 -2.62 9.44 -21.53
C MET A 41 -3.78 8.58 -21.00
N PRO A 42 -4.75 8.13 -21.83
CA PRO A 42 -5.80 7.22 -21.37
C PRO A 42 -5.29 5.82 -20.97
N LEU A 43 -4.15 5.35 -21.51
CA LEU A 43 -3.55 4.06 -21.13
C LEU A 43 -3.28 4.00 -19.63
N TYR A 44 -2.70 5.06 -19.07
CA TYR A 44 -2.40 5.11 -17.64
C TYR A 44 -3.67 5.01 -16.78
N ARG A 45 -4.79 5.62 -17.22
CA ARG A 45 -6.09 5.46 -16.54
C ARG A 45 -6.62 4.05 -16.69
N GLU A 46 -6.59 3.46 -17.87
CA GLU A 46 -7.08 2.11 -18.13
C GLU A 46 -6.27 1.05 -17.34
N LEU A 47 -4.96 1.23 -17.22
CA LEU A 47 -4.11 0.38 -16.37
C LEU A 47 -4.42 0.55 -14.88
N MET A 48 -4.83 1.75 -14.44
CA MET A 48 -5.27 1.99 -13.06
C MET A 48 -6.70 1.48 -12.80
N ASP A 49 -7.61 1.59 -13.77
CA ASP A 49 -9.00 1.13 -13.68
C ASP A 49 -9.08 -0.41 -13.73
N ASN A 50 -8.10 -1.06 -14.36
CA ASN A 50 -7.90 -2.51 -14.35
C ASN A 50 -7.11 -3.02 -13.13
N SER A 51 -6.87 -2.18 -12.10
CA SER A 51 -6.26 -2.65 -10.86
C SER A 51 -7.13 -3.72 -10.20
N GLU A 52 -6.52 -4.84 -9.82
CA GLU A 52 -7.16 -6.10 -9.39
C GLU A 52 -8.22 -5.95 -8.27
N GLY A 53 -9.43 -5.51 -8.62
CA GLY A 53 -10.54 -5.32 -7.67
C GLY A 53 -10.39 -4.13 -6.72
N VAL A 54 -9.56 -3.13 -7.03
CA VAL A 54 -9.39 -1.93 -6.20
C VAL A 54 -10.20 -0.75 -6.77
N THR A 55 -11.19 -0.28 -6.02
CA THR A 55 -11.89 0.96 -6.36
C THR A 55 -11.00 2.17 -6.02
N VAL A 56 -10.37 2.76 -7.03
CA VAL A 56 -9.52 3.96 -6.87
C VAL A 56 -10.34 5.26 -6.88
N ARG A 57 -10.00 6.20 -5.99
CA ARG A 57 -10.63 7.52 -5.91
C ARG A 57 -9.56 8.61 -5.72
N TYR A 58 -9.14 9.20 -6.83
CA TYR A 58 -8.10 10.24 -6.82
C TYR A 58 -8.69 11.65 -6.69
N GLN A 59 -8.06 12.47 -5.85
CA GLN A 59 -8.23 13.91 -5.93
C GLN A 59 -7.40 14.44 -7.11
N VAL A 60 -8.08 14.87 -8.17
CA VAL A 60 -7.42 15.38 -9.39
C VAL A 60 -6.90 16.79 -9.13
N ASN A 61 -5.64 17.05 -9.53
CA ASN A 61 -5.01 18.36 -9.46
C ASN A 61 -4.67 18.82 -10.89
N GLU A 62 -5.21 19.95 -11.33
CA GLU A 62 -4.95 20.48 -12.69
C GLU A 62 -3.65 21.29 -12.77
N SER A 63 -3.07 21.69 -11.64
CA SER A 63 -1.92 22.59 -11.58
C SER A 63 -0.58 21.87 -11.47
N HIS A 64 -0.57 20.60 -11.05
CA HIS A 64 0.65 19.82 -10.83
C HIS A 64 0.55 18.46 -11.53
N PRO A 65 1.65 17.97 -12.12
CA PRO A 65 1.66 16.63 -12.72
C PRO A 65 1.54 15.54 -11.64
N THR A 66 1.20 14.32 -12.04
CA THR A 66 1.22 13.15 -11.16
C THR A 66 2.62 12.94 -10.56
N GLY A 67 2.69 12.56 -9.29
CA GLY A 67 3.94 12.25 -8.61
C GLY A 67 4.65 11.03 -9.20
N THR A 68 5.97 11.01 -9.11
CA THR A 68 6.82 9.94 -9.64
C THR A 68 7.81 9.48 -8.57
N CYS A 69 8.25 8.23 -8.63
CA CYS A 69 9.32 7.72 -7.78
C CYS A 69 10.44 7.17 -8.64
N ALA A 70 11.63 7.78 -8.57
CA ALA A 70 12.80 7.20 -9.21
C ALA A 70 13.30 6.02 -8.37
N VAL A 71 13.38 4.86 -9.02
CA VAL A 71 13.91 3.63 -8.46
C VAL A 71 15.33 3.41 -9.01
N LEU A 72 16.34 3.63 -8.20
CA LEU A 72 17.75 3.48 -8.59
C LEU A 72 18.28 2.13 -8.11
N LEU A 73 18.76 1.30 -9.04
CA LEU A 73 19.25 -0.05 -8.77
C LEU A 73 20.78 -0.12 -8.85
N THR A 74 21.43 -0.69 -7.83
CA THR A 74 22.86 -1.01 -7.83
C THR A 74 23.07 -2.43 -7.30
N GLY A 75 23.18 -3.41 -8.20
CA GLY A 75 23.21 -4.83 -7.83
C GLY A 75 21.89 -5.25 -7.17
N THR A 76 21.95 -5.66 -5.90
CA THR A 76 20.74 -5.99 -5.10
C THR A 76 20.25 -4.83 -4.24
N HIS A 77 20.95 -3.69 -4.27
CA HIS A 77 20.60 -2.50 -3.49
C HIS A 77 19.72 -1.56 -4.30
N ARG A 78 18.86 -0.83 -3.60
CA ARG A 78 17.95 0.15 -4.17
C ARG A 78 17.96 1.45 -3.38
N SER A 79 17.89 2.56 -4.10
CA SER A 79 17.61 3.89 -3.55
C SER A 79 16.32 4.42 -4.18
N LEU A 80 15.41 4.92 -3.34
CA LEU A 80 14.13 5.49 -3.75
C LEU A 80 14.21 7.02 -3.64
N CYS A 81 13.80 7.72 -4.69
CA CYS A 81 13.70 9.18 -4.69
C CYS A 81 12.33 9.61 -5.20
N ALA A 82 11.44 9.98 -4.27
CA ALA A 82 10.06 10.33 -4.56
C ALA A 82 9.90 11.84 -4.84
N ASN A 83 9.26 12.18 -5.96
CA ASN A 83 8.71 13.49 -6.26
C ASN A 83 7.18 13.44 -6.13
N LEU A 84 6.62 14.01 -5.07
CA LEU A 84 5.20 13.86 -4.77
C LEU A 84 4.27 14.63 -5.73
N ALA A 85 4.70 15.76 -6.29
CA ALA A 85 3.97 16.58 -7.27
C ALA A 85 2.46 16.79 -6.96
N ALA A 86 1.51 16.19 -7.68
CA ALA A 86 0.09 16.31 -7.34
C ALA A 86 -0.26 15.73 -5.95
N ALA A 87 0.42 14.66 -5.51
CA ALA A 87 0.10 13.96 -4.27
C ALA A 87 0.32 14.84 -3.02
N GLN A 88 1.32 15.73 -3.01
CA GLN A 88 1.55 16.67 -1.90
C GLN A 88 0.43 17.73 -1.74
N ASN A 89 -0.46 17.86 -2.74
CA ASN A 89 -1.53 18.85 -2.74
C ASN A 89 -2.90 18.27 -2.33
N PHE A 90 -2.92 17.09 -1.70
CA PHE A 90 -4.17 16.51 -1.19
C PHE A 90 -4.79 17.40 -0.11
N THR A 91 -6.08 17.69 -0.24
CA THR A 91 -6.83 18.48 0.75
C THR A 91 -7.83 17.60 1.49
N PRO A 92 -7.91 17.67 2.84
CA PRO A 92 -8.87 16.89 3.62
C PRO A 92 -10.34 17.03 3.19
N ASP A 93 -10.72 18.16 2.60
CA ASP A 93 -12.09 18.40 2.10
C ASP A 93 -12.54 17.38 1.06
N TYR A 94 -11.61 16.73 0.35
CA TYR A 94 -11.93 15.64 -0.57
C TYR A 94 -12.60 14.45 0.12
N LEU A 95 -12.35 14.25 1.42
CA LEU A 95 -13.02 13.21 2.22
C LEU A 95 -14.51 13.51 2.47
N ALA A 96 -14.94 14.76 2.27
CA ALA A 96 -16.32 15.19 2.45
C ALA A 96 -17.18 15.03 1.18
N THR A 97 -16.58 14.71 0.02
CA THR A 97 -17.33 14.43 -1.21
C THR A 97 -18.26 13.23 -1.03
N GLU A 98 -19.33 13.17 -1.82
CA GLU A 98 -20.36 12.14 -1.68
C GLU A 98 -19.77 10.73 -1.86
N GLU A 99 -18.89 10.55 -2.84
CA GLU A 99 -18.24 9.29 -3.16
C GLU A 99 -17.28 8.85 -2.04
N SER A 100 -16.45 9.76 -1.55
CA SER A 100 -15.54 9.48 -0.43
C SER A 100 -16.32 9.11 0.82
N ARG A 101 -17.37 9.86 1.14
CA ARG A 101 -18.25 9.58 2.29
C ARG A 101 -18.90 8.20 2.17
N LYS A 102 -19.41 7.83 1.00
CA LYS A 102 -19.99 6.48 0.78
C LYS A 102 -18.97 5.38 1.08
N SER A 103 -17.74 5.51 0.58
CA SER A 103 -16.67 4.56 0.86
C SER A 103 -16.27 4.52 2.35
N ILE A 104 -16.14 5.67 2.99
CA ILE A 104 -15.78 5.78 4.42
C ILE A 104 -16.86 5.18 5.32
N GLU A 105 -18.14 5.45 5.02
CA GLU A 105 -19.27 4.94 5.80
C GLU A 105 -19.43 3.41 5.70
N ALA A 106 -19.10 2.83 4.54
CA ALA A 106 -19.15 1.38 4.31
C ALA A 106 -17.96 0.62 4.93
N ALA A 107 -16.85 1.32 5.22
CA ALA A 107 -15.61 0.70 5.68
C ALA A 107 -15.71 0.15 7.10
N LYS A 108 -15.04 -0.99 7.32
CA LYS A 108 -14.80 -1.57 8.66
C LYS A 108 -13.33 -1.47 9.08
N TYR A 109 -12.45 -1.25 8.11
CA TYR A 109 -11.02 -1.14 8.30
C TYR A 109 -10.49 0.08 7.55
N PHE A 110 -9.53 0.76 8.15
CA PHE A 110 -8.83 1.88 7.54
C PHE A 110 -7.34 1.60 7.57
N TYR A 111 -6.66 2.00 6.50
CA TYR A 111 -5.21 1.93 6.37
C TYR A 111 -4.66 3.26 5.88
N ALA A 112 -3.59 3.75 6.51
CA ALA A 112 -2.82 4.88 6.00
C ALA A 112 -1.35 4.49 5.83
N SER A 113 -0.77 4.83 4.68
CA SER A 113 0.68 4.75 4.54
C SER A 113 1.33 5.83 5.41
N GLY A 114 2.50 5.53 5.99
CA GLY A 114 3.21 6.49 6.81
C GLY A 114 3.66 7.72 6.02
N PHE A 115 4.05 7.56 4.76
CA PHE A 115 4.41 8.68 3.90
C PHE A 115 3.27 9.70 3.71
N PHE A 116 2.01 9.29 3.87
CA PHE A 116 0.87 10.21 3.79
C PHE A 116 0.78 11.16 4.99
N VAL A 117 1.43 10.84 6.11
CA VAL A 117 1.54 11.73 7.27
C VAL A 117 2.23 13.04 6.91
N ALA A 118 3.21 13.00 6.01
CA ALA A 118 3.90 14.20 5.54
C ALA A 118 3.06 15.08 4.59
N VAL A 119 1.97 14.54 4.05
CA VAL A 119 1.09 15.24 3.09
C VAL A 119 -0.14 15.79 3.78
N SER A 120 -0.90 14.93 4.48
CA SER A 120 -2.17 15.34 5.08
C SER A 120 -2.42 14.61 6.40
N PRO A 121 -1.75 15.03 7.49
CA PRO A 121 -2.01 14.48 8.82
C PRO A 121 -3.46 14.75 9.26
N ASP A 122 -4.08 15.82 8.77
CA ASP A 122 -5.48 16.16 9.05
C ASP A 122 -6.46 15.15 8.44
N ALA A 123 -6.22 14.72 7.19
CA ALA A 123 -7.04 13.69 6.56
C ALA A 123 -6.94 12.35 7.32
N ILE A 124 -5.72 11.97 7.73
CA ILE A 124 -5.50 10.80 8.60
C ILE A 124 -6.29 10.95 9.90
N MET A 125 -6.23 12.12 10.53
CA MET A 125 -6.93 12.39 11.79
C MET A 125 -8.46 12.37 11.62
N GLN A 126 -9.01 12.82 10.50
CA GLN A 126 -10.44 12.71 10.20
C GLN A 126 -10.89 11.24 10.13
N LEU A 127 -10.15 10.40 9.39
CA LEU A 127 -10.44 8.96 9.30
C LEU A 127 -10.20 8.23 10.64
N ALA A 128 -9.17 8.61 11.38
CA ALA A 128 -8.89 8.07 12.72
C ALA A 128 -9.99 8.43 13.73
N LYS A 129 -10.53 9.66 13.68
CA LYS A 129 -11.69 10.06 14.50
C LYS A 129 -12.95 9.30 14.10
N HIS A 130 -13.21 9.14 12.80
CA HIS A 130 -14.35 8.36 12.31
C HIS A 130 -14.28 6.90 12.78
N SER A 131 -13.14 6.24 12.55
CA SER A 131 -12.92 4.86 12.97
C SER A 131 -13.02 4.71 14.49
N HIS A 132 -12.47 5.64 15.27
CA HIS A 132 -12.60 5.65 16.73
C HIS A 132 -14.06 5.75 17.18
N ALA A 133 -14.82 6.71 16.64
CA ALA A 133 -16.22 6.93 16.99
C ALA A 133 -17.09 5.70 16.73
N LYS A 134 -16.76 4.90 15.71
CA LYS A 134 -17.46 3.66 15.36
C LYS A 134 -16.85 2.38 15.94
N GLY A 135 -15.75 2.47 16.69
CA GLY A 135 -15.05 1.28 17.21
C GLY A 135 -14.37 0.43 16.12
N LEU A 136 -14.04 1.01 14.97
CA LEU A 136 -13.41 0.35 13.83
C LEU A 136 -11.88 0.37 13.92
N SER A 137 -11.21 -0.52 13.21
CA SER A 137 -9.75 -0.62 13.23
C SER A 137 -9.09 0.37 12.27
N PHE A 138 -8.03 1.04 12.75
CA PHE A 138 -7.21 1.96 11.96
C PHE A 138 -5.76 1.47 12.00
N VAL A 139 -5.20 1.18 10.84
CA VAL A 139 -3.85 0.61 10.67
C VAL A 139 -2.96 1.65 10.01
N MET A 140 -1.70 1.73 10.45
CA MET A 140 -0.70 2.61 9.84
C MET A 140 0.59 1.86 9.59
N ASN A 141 1.22 2.14 8.45
CA ASN A 141 2.61 1.77 8.22
C ASN A 141 3.54 2.89 8.72
N LEU A 142 4.69 2.55 9.31
CA LEU A 142 5.67 3.56 9.71
C LEU A 142 6.42 4.16 8.52
N SER A 143 6.52 3.42 7.41
CA SER A 143 7.15 3.80 6.13
C SER A 143 8.65 4.14 6.17
N ALA A 144 9.09 5.06 7.04
CA ALA A 144 10.49 5.47 7.17
C ALA A 144 10.81 6.01 8.58
N PRO A 145 12.09 6.02 9.02
CA PRO A 145 12.45 6.47 10.36
C PRO A 145 11.96 7.89 10.73
N PHE A 146 12.02 8.84 9.80
CA PHE A 146 11.58 10.22 10.04
C PHE A 146 10.05 10.33 10.21
N ILE A 147 9.29 9.48 9.51
CA ILE A 147 7.83 9.39 9.66
C ILE A 147 7.46 8.71 10.98
N ALA A 148 8.21 7.69 11.40
CA ALA A 148 7.95 6.96 12.65
C ALA A 148 7.93 7.90 13.87
N LEU A 149 8.80 8.91 13.89
CA LEU A 149 8.81 9.94 14.92
C LEU A 149 7.51 10.77 14.93
N GLN A 150 7.00 11.15 13.75
CA GLN A 150 5.76 11.91 13.62
C GLN A 150 4.55 11.07 14.08
N ILE A 151 4.50 9.79 13.68
CA ILE A 151 3.44 8.85 14.10
C ILE A 151 3.47 8.63 15.61
N ALA A 152 4.66 8.51 16.21
CA ALA A 152 4.80 8.33 17.66
C ALA A 152 4.25 9.53 18.47
N ALA A 153 4.31 10.74 17.90
CA ALA A 153 3.75 11.95 18.50
C ALA A 153 2.22 12.07 18.34
N MET A 154 1.58 11.25 17.50
CA MET A 154 0.13 11.28 17.31
C MET A 154 -0.62 10.70 18.52
N PRO A 155 -1.80 11.26 18.85
CA PRO A 155 -2.57 10.80 20.00
C PRO A 155 -3.15 9.40 19.80
N LYS A 156 -3.15 8.59 20.86
CA LYS A 156 -3.95 7.37 20.94
C LYS A 156 -5.37 7.73 21.40
N LEU A 157 -6.31 7.81 20.45
CA LEU A 157 -7.69 8.22 20.76
C LEU A 157 -8.46 7.16 21.57
N SER A 158 -8.31 5.89 21.23
CA SER A 158 -9.01 4.79 21.90
C SER A 158 -8.36 4.44 23.23
N ASP A 159 -9.11 4.48 24.32
CA ASP A 159 -8.75 3.88 25.62
C ASP A 159 -9.17 2.40 25.71
N LYS A 160 -10.18 1.98 24.94
CA LYS A 160 -10.76 0.63 24.94
C LYS A 160 -9.91 -0.47 24.30
N ARG A 161 -9.02 -0.11 23.38
CA ARG A 161 -8.19 -1.07 22.63
C ARG A 161 -6.71 -0.76 22.86
N GLN A 162 -5.93 -1.78 23.20
CA GLN A 162 -4.48 -1.66 23.21
C GLN A 162 -3.94 -1.54 21.78
N ARG A 163 -2.75 -0.94 21.64
CA ARG A 163 -2.10 -0.82 20.34
C ARG A 163 -1.39 -2.14 20.04
N ALA A 164 -1.71 -2.75 18.91
CA ALA A 164 -0.88 -3.82 18.36
C ALA A 164 0.28 -3.22 17.54
N VAL A 165 1.44 -3.86 17.58
CA VAL A 165 2.64 -3.44 16.83
C VAL A 165 3.20 -4.65 16.09
N VAL A 166 3.50 -4.48 14.81
CA VAL A 166 4.10 -5.51 13.95
C VAL A 166 5.40 -4.97 13.37
N ILE A 167 6.52 -5.67 13.59
CA ILE A 167 7.85 -5.25 13.14
C ILE A 167 8.46 -6.35 12.28
N THR A 168 8.59 -6.08 10.99
CA THR A 168 9.30 -6.94 10.03
C THR A 168 10.81 -6.72 10.13
N GLN A 169 11.61 -7.77 9.97
CA GLN A 169 13.06 -7.73 10.17
C GLN A 169 13.82 -8.45 9.04
N GLY A 170 13.38 -8.29 7.79
CA GLY A 170 13.93 -9.03 6.65
C GLY A 170 13.71 -10.53 6.81
N CYS A 171 14.80 -11.31 6.87
CA CYS A 171 14.73 -12.76 7.08
C CYS A 171 14.61 -13.18 8.55
N GLN A 172 14.69 -12.25 9.50
CA GLN A 172 14.51 -12.54 10.92
C GLN A 172 13.01 -12.65 11.26
N PRO A 173 12.63 -13.33 12.38
CA PRO A 173 11.25 -13.43 12.80
C PRO A 173 10.54 -12.07 12.88
N VAL A 174 9.28 -12.02 12.45
CA VAL A 174 8.42 -10.86 12.64
C VAL A 174 8.05 -10.76 14.11
N ILE A 175 8.20 -9.57 14.70
CA ILE A 175 7.80 -9.29 16.08
C ILE A 175 6.36 -8.80 16.06
N LEU A 176 5.46 -9.55 16.68
CA LEU A 176 4.09 -9.13 16.96
C LEU A 176 3.97 -8.79 18.44
N VAL A 177 3.52 -7.58 18.74
CA VAL A 177 3.16 -7.14 20.09
C VAL A 177 1.66 -6.89 20.14
N GLU A 178 0.96 -7.60 21.02
CA GLU A 178 -0.48 -7.43 21.24
C GLU A 178 -0.79 -7.75 22.71
N ASN A 179 -1.72 -7.01 23.34
CA ASN A 179 -2.18 -7.29 24.70
C ASN A 179 -1.07 -7.34 25.77
N GLY A 180 0.05 -6.64 25.53
CA GLY A 180 1.23 -6.65 26.40
C GLY A 180 2.15 -7.86 26.20
N GLU A 181 1.86 -8.75 25.26
CA GLU A 181 2.65 -9.93 24.95
C GLU A 181 3.45 -9.76 23.66
N VAL A 182 4.59 -10.44 23.59
CA VAL A 182 5.48 -10.47 22.41
C VAL A 182 5.46 -11.87 21.82
N THR A 183 5.15 -11.98 20.53
CA THR A 183 5.23 -13.22 19.75
C THR A 183 6.24 -13.04 18.63
N LEU A 184 7.18 -13.98 18.50
CA LEU A 184 8.12 -14.05 17.38
C LEU A 184 7.61 -15.04 16.35
N ILE A 185 7.27 -14.55 15.15
CA ILE A 185 6.70 -15.37 14.08
C ILE A 185 7.79 -15.62 13.03
N PRO A 186 8.25 -16.87 12.85
CA PRO A 186 9.36 -17.16 11.96
C PRO A 186 9.01 -16.85 10.50
N VAL A 187 9.99 -16.33 9.76
CA VAL A 187 9.90 -16.10 8.32
C VAL A 187 10.46 -17.32 7.58
N THR A 188 9.77 -17.74 6.52
CA THR A 188 10.31 -18.76 5.60
C THR A 188 11.48 -18.14 4.84
N ALA A 189 12.70 -18.57 5.16
CA ALA A 189 13.89 -18.08 4.48
C ALA A 189 13.94 -18.60 3.04
N LEU A 190 14.22 -17.70 2.10
CA LEU A 190 14.55 -18.03 0.73
C LEU A 190 16.07 -18.09 0.56
N THR A 191 16.54 -18.91 -0.38
CA THR A 191 17.93 -18.87 -0.83
C THR A 191 18.17 -17.63 -1.68
N ARG A 192 19.44 -17.21 -1.82
CA ARG A 192 19.79 -15.97 -2.53
C ARG A 192 19.37 -16.00 -4.00
N ASP A 193 19.43 -17.17 -4.62
CA ASP A 193 19.04 -17.43 -6.02
C ASP A 193 17.52 -17.38 -6.24
N GLN A 194 16.72 -17.56 -5.20
CA GLN A 194 15.26 -17.40 -5.27
C GLN A 194 14.85 -15.93 -5.18
N ILE A 195 15.69 -15.04 -4.66
CA ILE A 195 15.36 -13.63 -4.48
C ILE A 195 15.73 -12.85 -5.75
N VAL A 196 14.72 -12.31 -6.41
CA VAL A 196 14.86 -11.54 -7.66
C VAL A 196 14.89 -10.04 -7.35
N ASP A 197 13.90 -9.54 -6.59
CA ASP A 197 13.78 -8.13 -6.22
C ASP A 197 13.22 -8.02 -4.80
N THR A 198 13.84 -7.26 -3.91
CA THR A 198 13.30 -7.09 -2.54
C THR A 198 12.26 -5.99 -2.45
N ASN A 199 11.96 -5.31 -3.56
CA ASN A 199 11.00 -4.23 -3.61
C ASN A 199 9.58 -4.70 -3.30
N GLY A 200 8.82 -3.82 -2.66
CA GLY A 200 7.42 -4.11 -2.34
C GLY A 200 7.25 -5.21 -1.28
N ALA A 201 8.31 -5.80 -0.73
CA ALA A 201 8.20 -6.82 0.32
C ALA A 201 7.38 -6.33 1.52
N GLY A 202 7.62 -5.09 1.97
CA GLY A 202 6.86 -4.47 3.05
C GLY A 202 5.41 -4.14 2.68
N ASP A 203 5.16 -3.72 1.44
CA ASP A 203 3.82 -3.40 0.96
C ASP A 203 2.98 -4.66 0.72
N ALA A 204 3.59 -5.71 0.14
CA ALA A 204 3.01 -7.03 0.01
C ALA A 204 2.71 -7.64 1.39
N PHE A 205 3.63 -7.49 2.36
CA PHE A 205 3.38 -7.89 3.74
C PHE A 205 2.14 -7.19 4.30
N ALA A 206 2.05 -5.86 4.15
CA ALA A 206 0.90 -5.09 4.61
C ALA A 206 -0.40 -5.53 3.91
N GLY A 207 -0.35 -5.81 2.60
CA GLY A 207 -1.48 -6.35 1.84
C GLY A 207 -2.00 -7.69 2.37
N GLY A 208 -1.10 -8.67 2.57
CA GLY A 208 -1.46 -9.98 3.13
C GLY A 208 -2.00 -9.88 4.56
N PHE A 209 -1.39 -9.01 5.38
CA PHE A 209 -1.86 -8.74 6.73
C PHE A 209 -3.27 -8.14 6.75
N LEU A 210 -3.52 -7.12 5.91
CA LEU A 210 -4.83 -6.47 5.80
C LEU A 210 -5.89 -7.42 5.24
N ALA A 211 -5.55 -8.29 4.29
CA ALA A 211 -6.47 -9.29 3.75
C ALA A 211 -7.02 -10.20 4.86
N GLN A 212 -6.16 -10.70 5.75
CA GLN A 212 -6.58 -11.54 6.88
C GLN A 212 -7.33 -10.76 7.97
N MET A 213 -6.94 -9.50 8.21
CA MET A 213 -7.72 -8.64 9.11
C MET A 213 -9.15 -8.45 8.62
N VAL A 214 -9.32 -8.22 7.32
CA VAL A 214 -10.63 -8.04 6.69
C VAL A 214 -11.49 -9.31 6.84
N LEU A 215 -10.88 -10.48 6.81
CA LEU A 215 -11.51 -11.78 7.07
C LEU A 215 -11.81 -12.05 8.56
N GLY A 216 -11.37 -11.18 9.47
CA GLY A 216 -11.56 -11.34 10.92
C GLY A 216 -10.63 -12.36 11.57
N SER A 217 -9.54 -12.73 10.89
CA SER A 217 -8.52 -13.65 11.40
C SER A 217 -7.71 -13.04 12.55
N SER A 218 -7.03 -13.89 13.33
CA SER A 218 -6.10 -13.45 14.37
C SER A 218 -4.92 -12.65 13.79
N TYR A 219 -4.28 -11.78 14.59
CA TYR A 219 -3.07 -11.09 14.15
C TYR A 219 -1.91 -12.06 13.82
N VAL A 220 -1.83 -13.20 14.50
CA VAL A 220 -0.86 -14.25 14.16
C VAL A 220 -1.09 -14.76 12.73
N THR A 221 -2.33 -15.07 12.37
CA THR A 221 -2.70 -15.49 11.01
C THR A 221 -2.44 -14.37 10.00
N ALA A 222 -2.76 -13.12 10.35
CA ALA A 222 -2.48 -11.97 9.50
C ALA A 222 -0.99 -11.79 9.24
N VAL A 223 -0.14 -11.92 10.27
CA VAL A 223 1.32 -11.87 10.10
C VAL A 223 1.80 -13.02 9.22
N LYS A 224 1.30 -14.25 9.41
CA LYS A 224 1.66 -15.39 8.55
C LYS A 224 1.30 -15.13 7.08
N CYS A 225 0.15 -14.54 6.81
CA CYS A 225 -0.25 -14.17 5.45
C CYS A 225 0.64 -13.06 4.88
N GLY A 226 0.98 -12.04 5.69
CA GLY A 226 1.95 -11.01 5.31
C GLY A 226 3.33 -11.58 5.00
N ILE A 227 3.82 -12.54 5.78
CA ILE A 227 5.07 -13.25 5.49
C ILE A 227 4.95 -13.98 4.15
N TYR A 228 3.86 -14.73 3.96
CA TYR A 228 3.61 -15.46 2.72
C TYR A 228 3.61 -14.54 1.50
N THR A 229 2.88 -13.42 1.52
CA THR A 229 2.81 -12.48 0.39
C THR A 229 4.16 -11.82 0.13
N ALA A 230 4.89 -11.43 1.18
CA ALA A 230 6.24 -10.87 1.05
C ALA A 230 7.23 -11.89 0.48
N THR A 231 7.16 -13.16 0.88
CA THR A 231 8.00 -14.22 0.33
C THR A 231 7.70 -14.46 -1.16
N HIS A 232 6.45 -14.34 -1.60
CA HIS A 232 6.10 -14.47 -3.01
C HIS A 232 6.56 -13.27 -3.83
N ILE A 233 6.34 -12.05 -3.34
CA ILE A 233 6.64 -10.84 -4.12
C ILE A 233 8.13 -10.72 -4.43
N ILE A 234 9.00 -11.15 -3.51
CA ILE A 234 10.45 -11.00 -3.70
C ILE A 234 11.08 -12.00 -4.67
N GLN A 235 10.30 -12.99 -5.13
CA GLN A 235 10.70 -13.96 -6.14
C GLN A 235 10.38 -13.47 -7.57
N ALA A 236 9.75 -12.30 -7.70
CA ALA A 236 9.45 -11.64 -8.97
C ALA A 236 10.10 -10.25 -9.02
N SER A 237 10.12 -9.63 -10.20
CA SER A 237 10.57 -8.24 -10.35
C SER A 237 9.43 -7.28 -10.02
N GLY A 238 9.71 -6.26 -9.21
CA GLY A 238 8.72 -5.28 -8.76
C GLY A 238 7.63 -5.87 -7.85
N CYS A 239 6.57 -5.10 -7.61
CA CYS A 239 5.43 -5.53 -6.80
C CYS A 239 4.37 -6.22 -7.68
N THR A 240 4.74 -7.33 -8.33
CA THR A 240 3.87 -8.06 -9.27
C THR A 240 3.24 -9.30 -8.65
N VAL A 241 1.93 -9.41 -8.69
CA VAL A 241 1.20 -10.61 -8.25
C VAL A 241 0.84 -11.45 -9.47
N SER A 242 0.94 -12.77 -9.38
CA SER A 242 0.46 -13.67 -10.44
C SER A 242 -0.17 -14.93 -9.83
N GLY A 243 -1.22 -15.43 -10.50
CA GLY A 243 -1.93 -16.64 -10.07
C GLY A 243 -2.93 -16.43 -8.93
N VAL A 244 -3.53 -17.54 -8.48
CA VAL A 244 -4.45 -17.56 -7.33
C VAL A 244 -3.65 -17.86 -6.08
N SER A 245 -3.87 -17.10 -4.99
CA SER A 245 -3.20 -17.37 -3.72
C SER A 245 -3.56 -18.76 -3.18
N ASP A 246 -2.54 -19.51 -2.78
CA ASP A 246 -2.64 -20.82 -2.13
C ASP A 246 -2.43 -20.76 -0.60
N PHE A 247 -2.47 -19.55 -0.02
CA PHE A 247 -2.31 -19.36 1.43
C PHE A 247 -3.38 -20.13 2.20
N LYS A 248 -2.93 -20.96 3.16
CA LYS A 248 -3.79 -21.71 4.08
C LYS A 248 -3.66 -21.13 5.48
N SER A 249 -4.78 -20.65 6.02
CA SER A 249 -4.92 -20.01 7.34
C SER A 249 -4.59 -20.93 8.50
#